data_AF-A0A2G6LUI1-F1
#
_entry.id   AF-A0A2G6LUI1-F1
#
_cell.length_a   1.000
_cell.length_b   1.000
_cell.length_c   1.000
_cell.angle_alpha   90.00
_cell.angle_beta   90.00
_cell.angle_gamma   90.00
#
_symmetry.space_group_name_H-M   'P 1'
#
loop_
_entity.id
_entity.type
_entity.pdbx_description
1 polymer ?
#
loop_
_entity_poly.entity_id
_entity_poly.type
_entity_poly.pdbx_seq_one_letter_code
_entity_poly.pdbx_strand_id
1 'polypeptide(L)'
;MTLSGFLSKNTVSVKLNIGSRDKLLAEISSLAADMAGLDTDGRDRIAAVLKEREELATTALGSGTAIPHCRMPGLNNFITGVVTTKKPIDYGAADGKKVDIFPFVIAPENKPKEHLKILSGMARILRNPDTRKAIRSINDSEELYNFLSDLFEDKQEKKMPHAGSSMKMLHVFVRDEELFNDILQVFASGETAGAMVLETHESTEYLSSMPVFAGFWNSELHTFNRIIVSVVQEKLLYQTLRNIEYVSGDFSSNSDVMVTVTDLHHVLGSLDQ
;
A
#
# COMPACT_ATOMS: atom_id res chain seq x y z
N MET A 1 13.00 -2.95 -9.20
CA MET A 1 13.76 -3.88 -8.33
C MET A 1 12.81 -4.91 -7.77
N THR A 2 12.94 -6.15 -8.22
CA THR A 2 12.17 -7.31 -7.81
C THR A 2 12.64 -7.80 -6.43
N LEU A 3 11.78 -8.45 -5.65
CA LEU A 3 12.20 -9.05 -4.38
C LEU A 3 13.14 -10.24 -4.60
N SER A 4 13.15 -10.84 -5.80
CA SER A 4 13.99 -12.01 -6.14
C SER A 4 15.49 -11.74 -5.97
N GLY A 5 15.95 -10.50 -6.18
CA GLY A 5 17.35 -10.13 -5.99
C GLY A 5 17.83 -10.11 -4.52
N PHE A 6 16.93 -10.34 -3.56
CA PHE A 6 17.26 -10.32 -2.13
C PHE A 6 17.29 -11.70 -1.47
N LEU A 7 16.74 -12.74 -2.11
CA LEU A 7 16.79 -14.11 -1.59
C LEU A 7 18.04 -14.82 -2.10
N SER A 8 18.79 -15.46 -1.21
CA SER A 8 19.96 -16.28 -1.58
C SER A 8 19.64 -17.75 -1.37
N LYS A 9 20.12 -18.62 -2.27
CA LYS A 9 19.98 -20.08 -2.11
C LYS A 9 20.61 -20.57 -0.79
N ASN A 10 21.68 -19.91 -0.34
CA ASN A 10 22.42 -20.28 0.87
C ASN A 10 21.71 -19.89 2.17
N THR A 11 20.65 -19.08 2.11
CA THR A 11 19.88 -18.63 3.28
C THR A 11 18.51 -19.28 3.35
N VAL A 12 18.29 -20.35 2.58
CA VAL A 12 17.06 -21.15 2.58
C VAL A 12 17.30 -22.49 3.27
N SER A 13 16.57 -22.73 4.35
CA SER A 13 16.63 -23.98 5.12
C SER A 13 15.25 -24.55 5.35
N VAL A 14 15.08 -25.83 5.03
CA VAL A 14 13.79 -26.52 5.12
C VAL A 14 13.75 -27.50 6.28
N LYS A 15 12.62 -27.53 6.98
CA LYS A 15 12.28 -28.55 7.99
C LYS A 15 13.42 -28.78 8.99
N LEU A 16 13.93 -27.70 9.56
CA LEU A 16 14.90 -27.79 10.64
C LEU A 16 14.26 -28.37 11.90
N ASN A 17 15.04 -29.15 12.64
CA ASN A 17 14.59 -29.72 13.92
C ASN A 17 14.88 -28.75 15.07
N ILE A 18 14.24 -27.58 15.04
CA ILE A 18 14.39 -26.50 16.02
C ILE A 18 13.07 -26.34 16.79
N GLY A 19 13.15 -26.26 18.11
CA GLY A 19 11.96 -26.29 18.99
C GLY A 19 11.74 -25.03 19.84
N SER A 20 12.56 -23.98 19.65
CA SER A 20 12.51 -22.77 20.48
C SER A 20 12.91 -21.54 19.68
N ARG A 21 12.35 -20.39 20.03
CA ARG A 21 12.67 -19.08 19.44
C ARG A 21 14.17 -18.78 19.46
N ASP A 22 14.86 -18.96 20.59
CA ASP A 22 16.28 -18.63 20.72
C ASP A 22 17.17 -19.43 19.76
N LYS A 23 16.90 -20.74 19.64
CA LYS A 23 17.60 -21.60 18.67
C LYS A 23 17.31 -21.21 17.22
N LEU A 24 16.09 -20.76 16.92
CA LEU A 24 15.76 -20.25 15.58
C LEU A 24 16.52 -18.95 15.29
N LEU A 25 16.56 -18.01 16.24
CA LEU A 25 17.32 -16.76 16.06
C LEU A 25 18.81 -17.04 15.89
N ALA A 26 19.37 -17.98 16.66
CA ALA A 26 20.77 -18.42 16.51
C ALA A 26 21.05 -19.02 15.12
N GLU A 27 20.13 -19.85 14.60
CA GLU A 27 20.23 -20.41 13.25
C GLU A 27 20.19 -19.33 12.17
N ILE A 28 19.23 -18.40 12.27
CA ILE A 28 19.12 -17.26 11.34
C ILE A 28 20.41 -16.43 11.36
N SER A 29 20.96 -16.17 12.54
CA SER A 29 22.24 -15.45 12.66
C SER A 29 23.40 -16.18 12.02
N SER A 30 23.46 -17.51 12.13
CA SER A 30 24.49 -18.32 11.47
C SER A 30 24.39 -18.21 9.97
N LEU A 31 23.20 -18.46 9.40
CA LEU A 31 22.94 -18.36 7.96
C LEU A 31 23.28 -16.96 7.43
N ALA A 32 22.93 -15.91 8.20
CA ALA A 32 23.20 -14.54 7.82
C ALA A 32 24.71 -14.21 7.87
N ALA A 33 25.41 -14.62 8.93
CA ALA A 33 26.84 -14.41 9.06
C ALA A 33 27.62 -15.11 7.94
N ASP A 34 27.29 -16.37 7.65
CA ASP A 34 27.92 -17.15 6.57
C ASP A 34 27.73 -16.48 5.21
N MET A 35 26.52 -16.01 4.91
CA MET A 35 26.22 -15.29 3.66
C MET A 35 26.98 -13.97 3.54
N ALA A 36 27.21 -13.28 4.65
CA ALA A 36 27.93 -12.01 4.67
C ALA A 36 29.45 -12.17 4.82
N GLY A 37 29.96 -13.40 4.99
CA GLY A 37 31.37 -13.65 5.27
C GLY A 37 31.84 -13.06 6.61
N LEU A 38 30.94 -13.01 7.59
CA LEU A 38 31.22 -12.51 8.93
C LEU A 38 31.76 -13.63 9.83
N ASP A 39 32.61 -13.25 10.79
CA ASP A 39 33.14 -14.15 11.81
C ASP A 39 32.14 -14.39 12.97
N THR A 40 32.61 -15.10 14.00
CA THR A 40 31.85 -15.40 15.22
C THR A 40 31.31 -14.12 15.87
N ASP A 41 32.10 -13.04 15.92
CA ASP A 41 31.68 -11.79 16.53
C ASP A 41 30.55 -11.13 15.73
N GLY A 42 30.64 -11.15 14.40
CA GLY A 42 29.57 -10.69 13.52
C GLY A 42 28.28 -11.49 13.70
N ARG A 43 28.37 -12.82 13.77
CA ARG A 43 27.23 -13.71 14.03
C ARG A 43 26.56 -13.41 15.37
N ASP A 44 27.36 -13.27 16.43
CA ASP A 44 26.85 -13.07 17.78
C ASP A 44 26.19 -11.69 17.91
N ARG A 45 26.71 -10.67 17.21
CA ARG A 45 26.04 -9.36 17.08
C ARG A 45 24.69 -9.45 16.37
N ILE A 46 24.59 -10.20 15.26
CA ILE A 46 23.29 -10.40 14.57
C ILE A 46 22.28 -11.06 15.53
N ALA A 47 22.71 -12.09 16.27
CA ALA A 47 21.86 -12.78 17.25
C ALA A 47 21.38 -11.84 18.36
N ALA A 48 22.26 -11.00 18.89
CA ALA A 48 21.92 -10.02 19.92
C ALA A 48 20.86 -9.03 19.43
N VAL A 49 21.04 -8.43 18.25
CA VAL A 49 20.10 -7.42 17.73
C VAL A 49 18.77 -8.04 17.30
N LEU A 50 18.77 -9.26 16.74
CA LEU A 50 17.53 -10.00 16.47
C LEU A 50 16.75 -10.27 17.76
N LYS A 51 17.44 -10.70 18.82
CA LYS A 51 16.83 -10.98 20.11
C LYS A 51 16.23 -9.73 20.74
N GLU A 52 16.99 -8.63 20.78
CA GLU A 52 16.52 -7.33 21.28
C GLU A 52 15.25 -6.90 20.52
N ARG A 53 15.23 -7.04 19.19
CA ARG A 53 14.05 -6.71 18.39
C ARG A 53 12.85 -7.58 18.75
N GLU A 54 13.03 -8.88 18.88
CA GLU A 54 11.96 -9.83 19.18
C GLU A 54 11.42 -9.71 20.62
N GLU A 55 12.22 -9.17 21.55
CA GLU A 55 11.82 -8.83 22.92
C GLU A 55 10.90 -7.59 22.99
N LEU A 56 11.07 -6.62 22.08
CA LEU A 56 10.17 -5.45 22.02
C LEU A 56 8.73 -5.85 21.69
N ALA A 57 8.56 -6.72 20.70
CA ALA A 57 7.27 -7.27 20.28
C ALA A 57 7.50 -8.44 19.32
N THR A 58 6.64 -9.45 19.39
CA THR A 58 6.66 -10.57 18.45
C THR A 58 6.60 -10.10 16.99
N THR A 59 7.34 -10.79 16.12
CA THR A 59 7.27 -10.60 14.67
C THR A 59 6.33 -11.60 13.97
N ALA A 60 5.54 -12.35 14.75
CA ALA A 60 4.52 -13.24 14.22
C ALA A 60 3.40 -12.47 13.51
N LEU A 61 3.01 -12.96 12.33
CA LEU A 61 1.90 -12.43 11.54
C LEU A 61 0.60 -13.23 11.71
N GLY A 62 0.66 -14.35 12.47
CA GLY A 62 -0.40 -15.34 12.57
C GLY A 62 -0.35 -16.36 11.44
N SER A 63 -1.31 -17.29 11.44
CA SER A 63 -1.39 -18.39 10.45
C SER A 63 -0.12 -19.24 10.32
N GLY A 64 0.64 -19.32 11.40
CA GLY A 64 1.89 -20.06 11.50
C GLY A 64 3.08 -19.41 10.78
N THR A 65 3.08 -18.08 10.62
CA THR A 65 4.20 -17.34 10.01
C THR A 65 4.73 -16.23 10.92
N ALA A 66 6.03 -15.95 10.84
CA ALA A 66 6.68 -14.80 11.46
C ALA A 66 7.78 -14.26 10.56
N ILE A 67 8.15 -12.99 10.72
CA ILE A 67 9.26 -12.37 9.97
C ILE A 67 10.32 -11.83 10.92
N PRO A 68 11.22 -12.66 11.47
CA PRO A 68 12.33 -12.18 12.28
C PRO A 68 13.17 -11.19 11.47
N HIS A 69 13.41 -10.00 12.00
CA HIS A 69 14.15 -8.97 11.28
C HIS A 69 14.92 -8.07 12.23
N CYS A 70 15.99 -7.47 11.74
CA CYS A 70 16.72 -6.45 12.49
C CYS A 70 17.47 -5.49 11.57
N ARG A 71 18.01 -4.42 12.14
CA ARG A 71 18.98 -3.54 11.48
C ARG A 71 20.34 -3.78 12.11
N MET A 72 21.34 -4.11 11.30
CA MET A 72 22.67 -4.49 11.79
C MET A 72 23.69 -3.38 11.46
N PRO A 73 24.28 -2.72 12.47
CA PRO A 73 25.33 -1.73 12.26
C PRO A 73 26.56 -2.32 11.55
N GLY A 74 27.05 -1.62 10.52
CA GLY A 74 28.20 -2.06 9.72
C GLY A 74 27.89 -3.10 8.64
N LEU A 75 26.63 -3.48 8.46
CA LEU A 75 26.22 -4.30 7.32
C LEU A 75 26.06 -3.41 6.07
N ASN A 76 26.54 -3.88 4.91
CA ASN A 76 26.50 -3.12 3.66
C ASN A 76 25.30 -3.47 2.76
N ASN A 77 24.91 -4.76 2.77
CA ASN A 77 23.88 -5.32 1.91
C ASN A 77 22.79 -6.00 2.73
N PHE A 78 21.58 -6.05 2.20
CA PHE A 78 20.52 -6.84 2.81
C PHE A 78 20.85 -8.32 2.77
N ILE A 79 20.52 -9.02 3.84
CA ILE A 79 20.53 -10.48 3.88
C ILE A 79 19.11 -10.92 4.15
N THR A 80 18.55 -11.72 3.25
CA THR A 80 17.22 -12.30 3.45
C THR A 80 17.26 -13.79 3.20
N GLY A 81 16.37 -14.52 3.86
CA GLY A 81 16.30 -15.96 3.78
C GLY A 81 14.97 -16.48 4.28
N VAL A 82 14.80 -17.79 4.21
CA VAL A 82 13.61 -18.45 4.75
C VAL A 82 14.02 -19.72 5.48
N VAL A 83 13.57 -19.83 6.72
CA VAL A 83 13.69 -21.05 7.52
C VAL A 83 12.30 -21.65 7.71
N THR A 84 12.17 -22.96 7.50
CA THR A 84 11.00 -23.71 7.96
C THR A 84 11.40 -24.77 8.98
N THR A 85 10.47 -25.13 9.88
CA THR A 85 10.74 -26.06 10.98
C THR A 85 9.85 -27.29 10.90
N LYS A 86 10.34 -28.45 11.37
CA LYS A 86 9.55 -29.70 11.40
C LYS A 86 8.38 -29.62 12.37
N LYS A 87 8.59 -28.95 13.50
CA LYS A 87 7.59 -28.75 14.56
C LYS A 87 7.40 -27.26 14.74
N PRO A 88 6.16 -26.75 14.77
CA PRO A 88 5.91 -25.34 14.93
C PRO A 88 6.34 -24.88 16.32
N ILE A 89 6.98 -23.71 16.39
CA ILE A 89 7.56 -23.09 17.58
C ILE A 89 6.53 -22.13 18.19
N ASP A 90 6.43 -22.09 19.51
CA ASP A 90 5.69 -21.03 20.18
C ASP A 90 6.43 -19.70 20.00
N TYR A 91 5.79 -18.77 19.28
CA TYR A 91 6.37 -17.51 18.84
C TYR A 91 5.54 -16.30 19.28
N GLY A 92 4.55 -16.50 20.16
CA GLY A 92 3.71 -15.42 20.68
C GLY A 92 2.80 -14.75 19.64
N ALA A 93 2.31 -15.50 18.65
CA ALA A 93 1.38 -14.97 17.65
C ALA A 93 0.04 -14.55 18.28
N ALA A 94 -0.51 -13.42 17.83
CA ALA A 94 -1.79 -12.90 18.35
C ALA A 94 -2.99 -13.83 18.14
N ASP A 95 -2.93 -14.70 17.13
CA ASP A 95 -3.96 -15.72 16.86
C ASP A 95 -3.75 -17.02 17.66
N GLY A 96 -2.78 -17.05 18.56
CA GLY A 96 -2.44 -18.21 19.41
C GLY A 96 -1.80 -19.38 18.66
N LYS A 97 -1.52 -19.26 17.35
CA LYS A 97 -0.93 -20.35 16.57
C LYS A 97 0.59 -20.34 16.69
N LYS A 98 1.16 -21.54 16.82
CA LYS A 98 2.60 -21.76 16.70
C LYS A 98 3.06 -21.54 15.26
N VAL A 99 4.32 -21.14 15.09
CA VAL A 99 4.90 -20.71 13.82
C VAL A 99 5.87 -21.76 13.28
N ASP A 100 5.77 -22.07 11.99
CA ASP A 100 6.65 -23.02 11.31
C ASP A 100 7.35 -22.45 10.07
N ILE A 101 6.99 -21.25 9.62
CA ILE A 101 7.55 -20.56 8.46
C ILE A 101 8.13 -19.21 8.89
N PHE A 102 9.43 -19.01 8.65
CA PHE A 102 10.20 -17.87 9.13
C PHE A 102 11.05 -17.24 8.03
N PRO A 103 10.49 -16.41 7.14
CA PRO A 103 11.29 -15.51 6.31
C PRO A 103 11.98 -14.50 7.20
N PHE A 104 13.22 -14.16 6.94
CA PHE A 104 13.96 -13.21 7.78
C PHE A 104 14.65 -12.13 6.97
N VAL A 105 14.94 -10.99 7.61
CA VAL A 105 15.60 -9.83 6.99
C VAL A 105 16.61 -9.21 7.95
N ILE A 106 17.88 -9.21 7.57
CA ILE A 106 18.94 -8.44 8.22
C ILE A 106 19.25 -7.24 7.32
N ALA A 107 18.93 -6.05 7.79
CA ALA A 107 19.02 -4.83 7.00
C ALA A 107 20.23 -3.97 7.41
N PRO A 108 20.88 -3.27 6.46
CA PRO A 108 21.81 -2.20 6.79
C PRO A 108 21.05 -0.99 7.35
N GLU A 109 21.67 -0.25 8.28
CA GLU A 109 21.00 0.88 8.96
C GLU A 109 20.64 2.04 8.02
N ASN A 110 21.44 2.24 6.97
CA ASN A 110 21.30 3.36 6.04
C ASN A 110 20.20 3.16 4.97
N LYS A 111 19.44 2.06 4.98
CA LYS A 111 18.40 1.77 3.97
C LYS A 111 17.02 1.43 4.57
N PRO A 112 16.42 2.30 5.41
CA PRO A 112 15.16 2.00 6.09
C PRO A 112 13.95 1.83 5.15
N LYS A 113 13.89 2.57 4.03
CA LYS A 113 12.79 2.46 3.05
C LYS A 113 12.78 1.10 2.34
N GLU A 114 13.95 0.64 1.91
CA GLU A 114 14.10 -0.68 1.26
C GLU A 114 13.78 -1.82 2.23
N HIS A 115 14.18 -1.69 3.50
CA HIS A 115 13.80 -2.65 4.55
C HIS A 115 12.28 -2.81 4.66
N LEU A 116 11.53 -1.69 4.77
CA LEU A 116 10.07 -1.73 4.82
C LEU A 116 9.45 -2.36 3.56
N LYS A 117 10.04 -2.10 2.39
CA LYS A 117 9.59 -2.69 1.12
C LYS A 117 9.73 -4.22 1.13
N ILE A 118 10.88 -4.74 1.57
CA ILE A 118 11.13 -6.19 1.66
C ILE A 118 10.16 -6.84 2.67
N LEU A 119 10.02 -6.26 3.87
CA LEU A 119 9.09 -6.76 4.89
C LEU A 119 7.65 -6.82 4.37
N SER A 120 7.20 -5.75 3.71
CA SER A 120 5.85 -5.68 3.13
C SER A 120 5.65 -6.73 2.04
N GLY A 121 6.65 -6.95 1.19
CA GLY A 121 6.62 -7.97 0.15
C GLY A 121 6.51 -9.40 0.71
N MET A 122 7.36 -9.73 1.70
CA MET A 122 7.30 -11.02 2.39
C MET A 122 5.95 -11.23 3.09
N ALA A 123 5.48 -10.24 3.83
CA ALA A 123 4.18 -10.31 4.51
C ALA A 123 3.03 -10.52 3.51
N ARG A 124 3.05 -9.84 2.36
CA ARG A 124 2.03 -9.98 1.30
C ARG A 124 1.98 -11.41 0.76
N ILE A 125 3.13 -12.02 0.46
CA ILE A 125 3.21 -13.40 -0.04
C ILE A 125 2.68 -14.38 1.01
N LEU A 126 3.04 -14.17 2.28
CA LEU A 126 2.59 -15.01 3.38
C LEU A 126 1.10 -14.86 3.71
N ARG A 127 0.38 -13.83 3.24
CA ARG A 127 -1.07 -13.72 3.42
C ARG A 127 -1.84 -14.76 2.61
N ASN A 128 -1.30 -15.21 1.48
CA ASN A 128 -1.96 -16.22 0.64
C ASN A 128 -1.92 -17.61 1.31
N PRO A 129 -3.07 -18.22 1.64
CA PRO A 129 -3.13 -19.55 2.26
C PRO A 129 -2.53 -20.66 1.38
N ASP A 130 -2.68 -20.58 0.06
CA ASP A 130 -2.13 -21.58 -0.87
C ASP A 130 -0.61 -21.53 -0.90
N THR A 131 -0.04 -20.31 -0.85
CA THR A 131 1.41 -20.13 -0.72
C THR A 131 1.94 -20.75 0.56
N ARG A 132 1.30 -20.48 1.71
CA ARG A 132 1.72 -21.10 2.99
C ARG A 132 1.61 -22.63 2.94
N LYS A 133 0.57 -23.17 2.30
CA LYS A 133 0.39 -24.62 2.12
C LYS A 133 1.51 -25.21 1.27
N ALA A 134 1.86 -24.57 0.16
CA ALA A 134 2.95 -24.99 -0.72
C ALA A 134 4.31 -24.97 0.01
N ILE A 135 4.62 -23.90 0.75
CA ILE A 135 5.87 -23.81 1.54
C ILE A 135 5.98 -24.99 2.52
N ARG A 136 4.89 -25.40 3.16
CA ARG A 136 4.89 -26.53 4.13
C ARG A 136 5.07 -27.90 3.47
N SER A 137 4.64 -28.06 2.22
CA SER A 137 4.80 -29.33 1.50
C SER A 137 6.23 -29.55 1.00
N ILE A 138 6.98 -28.48 0.73
CA ILE A 138 8.34 -28.54 0.17
C ILE A 138 9.31 -29.12 1.21
N ASN A 139 10.16 -30.05 0.78
CA ASN A 139 11.15 -30.74 1.64
C ASN A 139 12.60 -30.45 1.22
N ASP A 140 12.79 -29.72 0.13
CA ASP A 140 14.09 -29.42 -0.44
C ASP A 140 14.33 -27.90 -0.48
N SER A 141 15.52 -27.47 -0.07
CA SER A 141 15.86 -26.05 0.02
C SER A 141 15.95 -25.38 -1.35
N GLU A 142 16.37 -26.11 -2.39
CA GLU A 142 16.43 -25.60 -3.75
C GLU A 142 15.04 -25.45 -4.36
N GLU A 143 14.16 -26.44 -4.14
CA GLU A 143 12.74 -26.33 -4.49
C GLU A 143 12.07 -25.13 -3.81
N LEU A 144 12.32 -24.91 -2.50
CA LEU A 144 11.76 -23.78 -1.78
C LEU A 144 12.32 -22.45 -2.31
N TYR A 145 13.62 -22.39 -2.58
CA TYR A 145 14.26 -21.22 -3.16
C TYR A 145 13.64 -20.87 -4.52
N ASN A 146 13.49 -21.85 -5.42
CA ASN A 146 12.90 -21.63 -6.74
C ASN A 146 11.44 -21.19 -6.63
N PHE A 147 10.63 -21.89 -5.83
CA PHE A 147 9.23 -21.55 -5.60
C PHE A 147 9.07 -20.10 -5.09
N LEU A 148 9.90 -19.70 -4.13
CA LEU A 148 9.86 -18.34 -3.60
C LEU A 148 10.42 -17.32 -4.60
N SER A 149 11.49 -17.66 -5.32
CA SER A 149 12.08 -16.79 -6.35
C SER A 149 11.06 -16.49 -7.45
N ASP A 150 10.29 -17.48 -7.89
CA ASP A 150 9.21 -17.28 -8.88
C ASP A 150 8.07 -16.39 -8.35
N LEU A 151 7.85 -16.37 -7.03
CA LEU A 151 6.87 -15.50 -6.37
C LEU A 151 7.40 -14.09 -6.09
N PHE A 152 8.73 -13.97 -5.91
CA PHE A 152 9.44 -12.72 -5.60
C PHE A 152 9.97 -12.00 -6.85
N GLU A 153 10.18 -12.74 -7.93
CA GLU A 153 10.11 -12.22 -9.28
C GLU A 153 8.75 -11.59 -9.34
N ASP A 154 8.77 -10.26 -9.41
CA ASP A 154 7.60 -9.47 -9.67
C ASP A 154 7.03 -10.08 -10.96
N LYS A 155 6.04 -10.98 -10.85
CA LYS A 155 5.01 -11.12 -11.88
C LYS A 155 4.65 -9.68 -12.07
N GLN A 156 5.20 -9.10 -13.14
CA GLN A 156 5.45 -7.68 -13.29
C GLN A 156 4.31 -6.91 -12.64
N GLU A 157 4.56 -5.73 -12.05
CA GLU A 157 3.58 -4.63 -12.19
C GLU A 157 2.83 -4.90 -13.48
N LYS A 158 1.59 -5.40 -13.38
CA LYS A 158 1.01 -6.18 -14.47
C LYS A 158 0.70 -5.15 -15.51
N LYS A 159 1.70 -4.81 -16.35
CA LYS A 159 2.05 -3.45 -16.76
C LYS A 159 0.75 -2.72 -16.85
N MET A 160 0.37 -1.95 -15.81
CA MET A 160 -1.04 -1.56 -15.60
C MET A 160 -1.51 -1.14 -16.98
N PRO A 161 -2.44 -1.90 -17.61
CA PRO A 161 -2.70 -1.73 -19.02
C PRO A 161 -2.92 -0.24 -19.15
N HIS A 162 -2.06 0.42 -19.94
CA HIS A 162 -2.25 1.84 -20.18
C HIS A 162 -3.65 1.90 -20.74
N ALA A 163 -4.59 2.36 -19.93
CA ALA A 163 -5.96 2.49 -20.34
C ALA A 163 -5.89 3.46 -21.50
N GLY A 164 -6.28 2.99 -22.68
CA GLY A 164 -6.46 3.85 -23.83
C GLY A 164 -7.32 5.03 -23.40
N SER A 165 -6.94 6.22 -23.86
CA SER A 165 -7.46 7.55 -23.48
C SER A 165 -6.97 8.08 -22.12
N SER A 166 -6.27 9.20 -22.19
CA SER A 166 -6.00 10.09 -21.05
C SER A 166 -7.34 10.62 -20.54
N MET A 167 -7.61 10.38 -19.26
CA MET A 167 -8.83 10.83 -18.58
C MET A 167 -8.52 12.05 -17.72
N LYS A 168 -9.50 12.93 -17.56
CA LYS A 168 -9.44 14.10 -16.70
C LYS A 168 -10.58 14.03 -15.69
N MET A 169 -10.32 14.39 -14.45
CA MET A 169 -11.35 14.56 -13.43
C MET A 169 -11.75 16.03 -13.38
N LEU A 170 -13.04 16.31 -13.52
CA LEU A 170 -13.62 17.63 -13.36
C LEU A 170 -14.29 17.72 -12.00
N HIS A 171 -14.08 18.84 -11.31
CA HIS A 171 -14.93 19.28 -10.21
C HIS A 171 -15.58 20.59 -10.62
N VAL A 172 -16.90 20.63 -10.65
CA VAL A 172 -17.68 21.84 -10.90
C VAL A 172 -18.37 22.22 -9.59
N PHE A 173 -17.87 23.26 -8.95
CA PHE A 173 -18.42 23.83 -7.72
C PHE A 173 -19.49 24.83 -8.10
N VAL A 174 -20.70 24.66 -7.58
CA VAL A 174 -21.85 25.50 -7.93
C VAL A 174 -22.54 25.98 -6.66
N ARG A 175 -22.79 27.29 -6.58
CA ARG A 175 -23.46 27.98 -5.46
C ARG A 175 -24.90 28.40 -5.75
N ASP A 176 -25.31 28.32 -7.00
CA ASP A 176 -26.66 28.64 -7.45
C ASP A 176 -27.40 27.38 -7.91
N GLU A 177 -28.64 27.21 -7.45
CA GLU A 177 -29.42 26.00 -7.71
C GLU A 177 -29.90 25.89 -9.17
N GLU A 178 -30.27 27.01 -9.80
CA GLU A 178 -30.71 27.02 -11.20
C GLU A 178 -29.52 26.65 -12.12
N LEU A 179 -28.37 27.31 -11.92
CA LEU A 179 -27.14 26.98 -12.64
C LEU A 179 -26.71 25.52 -12.42
N PHE A 180 -26.87 24.99 -11.21
CA PHE A 180 -26.53 23.59 -10.93
C PHE A 180 -27.35 22.63 -11.79
N ASN A 181 -28.66 22.86 -11.90
CA ASN A 181 -29.56 22.02 -12.70
C ASN A 181 -29.22 22.10 -14.18
N ASP A 182 -28.89 23.27 -14.70
CA ASP A 182 -28.52 23.42 -16.10
C ASP A 182 -27.15 22.82 -16.41
N ILE A 183 -26.16 22.99 -15.52
CA ILE A 183 -24.84 22.37 -15.65
C ILE A 183 -24.96 20.84 -15.58
N LEU A 184 -25.80 20.29 -14.69
CA LEU A 184 -25.98 18.85 -14.58
C LEU A 184 -26.48 18.22 -15.90
N GLN A 185 -27.28 18.95 -16.68
CA GLN A 185 -27.74 18.52 -18.01
C GLN A 185 -26.60 18.41 -19.03
N VAL A 186 -25.52 19.20 -18.89
CA VAL A 186 -24.31 19.07 -19.73
C VAL A 186 -23.69 17.68 -19.58
N PHE A 187 -23.72 17.12 -18.37
CA PHE A 187 -23.19 15.78 -18.09
C PHE A 187 -24.19 14.66 -18.40
N ALA A 188 -25.50 14.95 -18.33
CA ALA A 188 -26.53 13.97 -18.67
C ALA A 188 -26.63 13.69 -20.18
N SER A 189 -26.20 14.63 -21.02
CA SER A 189 -26.31 14.57 -22.49
C SER A 189 -25.03 14.12 -23.20
N GLY A 190 -23.92 13.92 -22.47
CA GLY A 190 -22.59 13.69 -23.05
C GLY A 190 -22.07 12.26 -22.98
N GLU A 191 -21.01 11.98 -23.75
CA GLU A 191 -20.18 10.76 -23.68
C GLU A 191 -19.25 10.75 -22.43
N THR A 192 -19.66 11.37 -21.33
CA THR A 192 -18.88 11.42 -20.08
C THR A 192 -19.19 10.21 -19.22
N ALA A 193 -18.16 9.59 -18.61
CA ALA A 193 -18.39 8.58 -17.58
C ALA A 193 -19.14 9.27 -16.44
N GLY A 194 -20.27 8.70 -16.01
CA GLY A 194 -21.35 9.39 -15.30
C GLY A 194 -20.91 10.43 -14.25
N ALA A 195 -21.62 11.56 -14.21
CA ALA A 195 -21.41 12.59 -13.19
C ALA A 195 -21.98 12.16 -11.83
N MET A 196 -21.21 12.39 -10.78
CA MET A 196 -21.61 12.24 -9.39
C MET A 196 -21.87 13.62 -8.79
N VAL A 197 -22.83 13.71 -7.88
CA VAL A 197 -23.13 14.94 -7.14
C VAL A 197 -22.73 14.75 -5.69
N LEU A 198 -21.91 15.66 -5.17
CA LEU A 198 -21.59 15.77 -3.76
C LEU A 198 -22.39 16.94 -3.16
N GLU A 199 -23.21 16.64 -2.18
CA GLU A 199 -23.87 17.66 -1.35
C GLU A 199 -22.87 18.17 -0.31
N THR A 200 -22.70 19.49 -0.23
CA THR A 200 -21.73 20.09 0.67
C THR A 200 -22.39 21.16 1.54
N HIS A 201 -21.76 21.40 2.69
CA HIS A 201 -22.18 22.39 3.66
C HIS A 201 -21.02 23.37 3.87
N GLU A 202 -21.33 24.66 3.99
CA GLU A 202 -20.29 25.64 4.27
C GLU A 202 -19.74 25.46 5.68
N SER A 203 -18.42 25.65 5.83
CA SER A 203 -17.80 25.62 7.16
C SER A 203 -18.40 26.66 8.13
N THR A 204 -18.91 27.77 7.60
CA THR A 204 -19.62 28.84 8.33
C THR A 204 -20.89 28.34 9.01
N GLU A 205 -21.61 27.37 8.40
CA GLU A 205 -22.76 26.72 9.03
C GLU A 205 -22.34 26.01 10.33
N TYR A 206 -21.25 25.25 10.30
CA TYR A 206 -20.70 24.59 11.48
C TYR A 206 -20.14 25.58 12.50
N LEU A 207 -19.35 26.56 12.05
CA LEU A 207 -18.70 27.52 12.93
C LEU A 207 -19.71 28.44 13.61
N SER A 208 -20.76 28.89 12.91
CA SER A 208 -21.80 29.74 13.49
C SER A 208 -22.57 29.06 14.63
N SER A 209 -22.64 27.72 14.63
CA SER A 209 -23.22 26.94 15.73
C SER A 209 -22.34 26.89 16.98
N MET A 210 -21.05 27.23 16.88
CA MET A 210 -20.13 27.22 18.01
C MET A 210 -20.22 28.54 18.80
N PRO A 211 -20.36 28.51 20.14
CA PRO A 211 -20.57 29.72 20.94
C PRO A 211 -19.50 30.81 20.78
N VAL A 212 -18.24 30.42 20.53
CA VAL A 212 -17.12 31.36 20.37
C VAL A 212 -17.17 32.16 19.06
N PHE A 213 -17.91 31.68 18.06
CA PHE A 213 -18.07 32.32 16.75
C PHE A 213 -19.48 32.84 16.49
N ALA A 214 -20.35 32.82 17.51
CA ALA A 214 -21.70 33.35 17.42
C ALA A 214 -21.68 34.86 17.11
N GLY A 215 -22.40 35.29 16.07
CA GLY A 215 -22.53 36.70 15.68
C GLY A 215 -21.38 37.26 14.82
N PHE A 216 -20.42 36.43 14.39
CA PHE A 216 -19.34 36.87 13.49
C PHE A 216 -19.78 37.03 12.02
N TRP A 217 -20.88 36.39 11.61
CA TRP A 217 -21.32 36.35 10.23
C TRP A 217 -22.67 37.07 10.10
N ASN A 218 -22.73 38.11 9.27
CA ASN A 218 -23.91 38.96 9.04
C ASN A 218 -24.51 38.84 7.64
N SER A 219 -23.89 38.05 6.76
CA SER A 219 -24.36 37.82 5.38
C SER A 219 -25.32 36.63 5.33
N GLU A 220 -26.28 36.68 4.39
CA GLU A 220 -27.04 35.50 3.99
C GLU A 220 -26.04 34.40 3.63
N LEU A 221 -26.04 33.31 4.40
CA LEU A 221 -25.24 32.14 4.10
C LEU A 221 -25.78 31.55 2.80
N HIS A 222 -24.91 31.29 1.82
CA HIS A 222 -25.32 30.54 0.65
C HIS A 222 -25.68 29.13 1.10
N THR A 223 -26.97 28.83 1.13
CA THR A 223 -27.47 27.52 1.59
C THR A 223 -27.26 26.44 0.54
N PHE A 224 -27.06 26.83 -0.72
CA PHE A 224 -26.83 25.89 -1.81
C PHE A 224 -25.34 25.85 -2.17
N ASN A 225 -24.71 24.71 -1.92
CA ASN A 225 -23.36 24.43 -2.37
C ASN A 225 -23.31 22.95 -2.79
N ARG A 226 -23.02 22.71 -4.07
CA ARG A 226 -22.86 21.34 -4.60
C ARG A 226 -21.64 21.24 -5.48
N ILE A 227 -21.07 20.05 -5.52
CA ILE A 227 -19.94 19.74 -6.40
C ILE A 227 -20.36 18.63 -7.35
N ILE A 228 -20.29 18.90 -8.65
CA ILE A 228 -20.42 17.87 -9.68
C ILE A 228 -19.01 17.32 -9.94
N VAL A 229 -18.86 16.01 -9.78
CA VAL A 229 -17.61 15.29 -10.04
C VAL A 229 -17.82 14.38 -11.24
N SER A 230 -17.02 14.56 -12.28
CA SER A 230 -17.13 13.74 -13.49
C SER A 230 -15.76 13.36 -14.03
N VAL A 231 -15.68 12.19 -14.66
CA VAL A 231 -14.49 11.74 -15.38
C VAL A 231 -14.76 11.85 -16.87
N VAL A 232 -13.96 12.65 -17.56
CA VAL A 232 -14.11 12.90 -18.99
C VAL A 232 -12.87 12.47 -19.74
N GLN A 233 -13.06 11.96 -20.96
CA GLN A 233 -11.97 11.73 -21.88
C GLN A 233 -11.32 13.07 -22.24
N GLU A 234 -9.99 13.13 -22.30
CA GLU A 234 -9.25 14.37 -22.61
C GLU A 234 -9.72 15.02 -23.92
N LYS A 235 -10.10 14.22 -24.93
CA LYS A 235 -10.64 14.71 -26.21
C LYS A 235 -11.94 15.52 -26.06
N LEU A 236 -12.73 15.25 -25.02
CA LEU A 236 -14.03 15.88 -24.74
C LEU A 236 -13.94 17.00 -23.71
N LEU A 237 -12.80 17.16 -23.02
CA LEU A 237 -12.61 18.14 -21.95
C LEU A 237 -13.03 19.54 -22.39
N TYR A 238 -12.42 20.05 -23.46
CA TYR A 238 -12.67 21.42 -23.91
C TYR A 238 -14.10 21.64 -24.40
N GLN A 239 -14.75 20.62 -24.96
CA GLN A 239 -16.16 20.71 -25.33
C GLN A 239 -17.05 20.77 -24.08
N THR A 240 -16.75 19.95 -23.09
CA THR A 240 -17.46 19.93 -21.80
C THR A 240 -17.35 21.29 -21.11
N LEU A 241 -16.13 21.84 -21.00
CA LEU A 241 -15.91 23.16 -20.40
C LEU A 241 -16.68 24.27 -21.11
N ARG A 242 -16.70 24.27 -22.46
CA ARG A 242 -17.47 25.25 -23.24
C ARG A 242 -18.98 25.13 -23.02
N ASN A 243 -19.49 23.91 -22.89
CA ASN A 243 -20.92 23.70 -22.63
C ASN A 243 -21.31 24.18 -21.22
N ILE A 244 -20.45 23.95 -20.22
CA ILE A 244 -20.63 24.50 -18.87
C ILE A 244 -20.63 26.03 -18.94
N GLU A 245 -19.62 26.63 -19.56
CA GLU A 245 -19.50 28.09 -19.68
C GLU A 245 -20.66 28.73 -20.45
N TYR A 246 -21.17 28.07 -21.49
CA TYR A 246 -22.33 28.53 -22.24
C TYR A 246 -23.58 28.62 -21.36
N VAL A 247 -23.73 27.70 -20.42
CA VAL A 247 -24.87 27.60 -19.50
C VAL A 247 -24.69 28.52 -18.29
N SER A 248 -23.49 28.55 -17.71
CA SER A 248 -23.20 29.34 -16.51
C SER A 248 -22.83 30.79 -16.78
N GLY A 249 -22.54 31.14 -18.04
CA GLY A 249 -21.83 32.37 -18.36
C GLY A 249 -20.31 32.26 -18.09
N ASP A 250 -19.60 33.32 -18.49
CA ASP A 250 -18.14 33.41 -18.46
C ASP A 250 -17.58 33.24 -17.03
N PHE A 251 -16.73 32.23 -16.84
CA PHE A 251 -16.11 31.89 -15.55
C PHE A 251 -15.25 33.01 -14.96
N SER A 252 -14.74 33.93 -15.77
CA SER A 252 -13.96 35.07 -15.28
C SER A 252 -14.83 36.14 -14.59
N SER A 253 -16.14 36.12 -14.87
CA SER A 253 -17.11 37.09 -14.37
C SER A 253 -18.14 36.49 -13.40
N ASN A 254 -18.33 35.17 -13.42
CA ASN A 254 -19.26 34.46 -12.57
C ASN A 254 -18.57 33.90 -11.31
N SER A 255 -18.98 34.35 -10.12
CA SER A 255 -18.46 33.88 -8.83
C SER A 255 -19.19 32.66 -8.24
N ASP A 256 -20.31 32.24 -8.86
CA ASP A 256 -21.17 31.15 -8.40
C ASP A 256 -20.78 29.80 -8.99
N VAL A 257 -19.90 29.79 -10.00
CA VAL A 257 -19.37 28.58 -10.64
C VAL A 257 -17.85 28.60 -10.67
N MET A 258 -17.23 27.53 -10.17
CA MET A 258 -15.79 27.30 -10.30
C MET A 258 -15.56 25.91 -10.86
N VAL A 259 -14.67 25.80 -11.85
CA VAL A 259 -14.29 24.51 -12.43
C VAL A 259 -12.82 24.24 -12.16
N THR A 260 -12.50 23.03 -11.70
CA THR A 260 -11.12 22.53 -11.62
C THR A 260 -10.96 21.27 -12.44
N VAL A 261 -9.78 21.09 -13.03
CA VAL A 261 -9.43 19.92 -13.84
C VAL A 261 -8.19 19.28 -13.24
N THR A 262 -8.25 17.99 -12.96
CA THR A 262 -7.14 17.19 -12.42
C THR A 262 -6.78 16.07 -13.40
N ASP A 263 -5.48 15.89 -13.63
CA ASP A 263 -4.96 14.80 -14.46
C ASP A 263 -5.12 13.45 -13.75
N LEU A 264 -5.73 12.48 -14.43
CA LEU A 264 -5.82 11.10 -13.95
C LEU A 264 -4.79 10.23 -14.66
N HIS A 265 -3.70 9.90 -13.96
CA HIS A 265 -2.64 9.05 -14.49
C HIS A 265 -2.98 7.56 -14.45
N HIS A 266 -3.87 7.16 -13.54
CA HIS A 266 -4.25 5.77 -13.33
C HIS A 266 -5.74 5.67 -13.03
N VAL A 267 -6.48 5.00 -13.91
CA VAL A 267 -7.90 4.68 -13.71
C VAL A 267 -8.07 3.18 -13.88
N LEU A 268 -8.75 2.54 -12.92
CA LEU A 268 -9.01 1.10 -12.92
C LEU A 268 -10.50 0.85 -12.72
N GLY A 269 -11.06 -0.08 -13.51
CA GLY A 269 -12.50 -0.33 -13.55
C GLY A 269 -13.24 0.70 -14.41
N SER A 270 -14.56 0.55 -14.48
CA SER A 270 -15.47 1.55 -15.04
C SER A 270 -16.70 1.67 -14.14
N LEU A 271 -17.31 2.85 -14.14
CA LEU A 271 -18.63 3.10 -13.55
C LEU A 271 -19.75 3.05 -14.59
N ASP A 272 -19.41 2.83 -15.87
CA ASP A 272 -20.38 2.59 -16.93
C ASP A 272 -21.01 1.21 -16.70
N GLN A 273 -22.29 1.20 -16.31
CA GLN A 273 -23.15 0.00 -16.34
C GLN A 273 -23.91 -0.06 -17.66
#